data_AF-A0A970YP11-F1
#
_entry.id   AF-A0A970YP11-F1
#
_cell.length_a   1.000
_cell.length_b   1.000
_cell.length_c   1.000
_cell.angle_alpha   90.00
_cell.angle_beta   90.00
_cell.angle_gamma   90.00
#
_symmetry.space_group_name_H-M   'P 1'
#
loop_
_entity.id
_entity.type
_entity.pdbx_description
1 polymer ?
#
loop_
_entity_poly.entity_id
_entity_poly.type
_entity_poly.pdbx_seq_one_letter_code
_entity_poly.pdbx_strand_id
1 'polypeptide(L)'
;MKLGAKQALISRCFDAALEQLADMKEEDYLEFLTSAIQATGIAEGELLLNAKDRKAIGEKLVKKFNSMGKGSNLTLAEDTIDAKGGFVLRKGSMEINSTLETMVGGIREAATPDVVKALFG
;
A
#
# COMPACT_ATOMS: atom_id res chain seq x y z
N MET A 1 -16.56 28.12 4.38
CA MET A 1 -15.14 27.83 4.07
C MET A 1 -14.50 26.88 5.09
N LYS A 2 -15.06 25.68 5.35
CA LYS A 2 -14.55 24.76 6.41
C LYS A 2 -14.08 23.37 5.93
N LEU A 3 -14.06 23.09 4.63
CA LEU A 3 -13.57 21.81 4.09
C LEU A 3 -12.05 21.80 3.86
N GLY A 4 -11.47 22.92 3.40
CA GLY A 4 -10.05 22.98 3.00
C GLY A 4 -9.06 22.80 4.16
N ALA A 5 -9.33 23.35 5.35
CA ALA A 5 -8.40 23.25 6.48
C ALA A 5 -8.35 21.84 7.10
N LYS A 6 -9.50 21.13 7.12
CA LYS A 6 -9.57 19.73 7.56
C LYS A 6 -8.88 18.80 6.57
N GLN A 7 -9.13 18.98 5.27
CA GLN A 7 -8.44 18.23 4.22
C GLN A 7 -6.93 18.52 4.18
N ALA A 8 -6.49 19.73 4.53
CA ALA A 8 -5.06 20.07 4.60
C ALA A 8 -4.35 19.42 5.80
N LEU A 9 -4.97 19.39 6.98
CA LEU A 9 -4.43 18.70 8.16
C LEU A 9 -4.37 17.19 7.97
N ILE A 10 -5.44 16.62 7.40
CA ILE A 10 -5.51 15.21 7.02
C ILE A 10 -4.45 14.91 5.96
N SER A 11 -4.31 15.76 4.92
CA SER A 11 -3.24 15.60 3.93
C SER A 11 -1.85 15.67 4.56
N ARG A 12 -1.61 16.53 5.55
CA ARG A 12 -0.31 16.59 6.26
C ARG A 12 -0.02 15.34 7.09
N CYS A 13 -1.00 14.76 7.78
CA CYS A 13 -0.81 13.47 8.45
C CYS A 13 -0.48 12.35 7.46
N PHE A 14 -1.06 12.41 6.27
CA PHE A 14 -0.81 11.41 5.23
C PHE A 14 0.50 11.64 4.47
N ASP A 15 0.90 12.87 4.21
CA ASP A 15 2.25 13.22 3.76
C ASP A 15 3.28 12.73 4.78
N ALA A 16 3.03 12.93 6.08
CA ALA A 16 3.91 12.41 7.14
C ALA A 16 3.96 10.88 7.19
N ALA A 17 2.85 10.17 6.91
CA ALA A 17 2.83 8.71 6.80
C ALA A 17 3.59 8.22 5.55
N LEU A 18 3.43 8.92 4.42
CA LEU A 18 4.19 8.68 3.19
C LEU A 18 5.69 8.94 3.39
N GLU A 19 6.04 10.01 4.10
CA GLU A 19 7.43 10.33 4.47
C GLU A 19 8.01 9.27 5.40
N GLN A 20 7.27 8.79 6.41
CA GLN A 20 7.73 7.68 7.25
C GLN A 20 7.88 6.37 6.49
N LEU A 21 7.00 6.10 5.52
CA LEU A 21 7.14 4.93 4.64
C LEU A 21 8.31 5.07 3.67
N ALA A 22 8.66 6.30 3.27
CA ALA A 22 9.83 6.59 2.45
C ALA A 22 11.16 6.53 3.24
N ASP A 23 11.13 6.83 4.53
CA ASP A 23 12.28 6.80 5.44
C ASP A 23 12.45 5.45 6.17
N MET A 24 11.46 4.56 6.05
CA MET A 24 11.51 3.22 6.64
C MET A 24 12.61 2.35 6.02
N LYS A 25 13.18 1.48 6.84
CA LYS A 25 14.12 0.46 6.37
C LYS A 25 13.41 -0.52 5.46
N GLU A 26 14.14 -1.05 4.47
CA GLU A 26 13.61 -2.04 3.52
C GLU A 26 12.92 -3.23 4.21
N GLU A 27 13.41 -3.66 5.37
CA GLU A 27 12.85 -4.80 6.12
C GLU A 27 11.46 -4.52 6.68
N ASP A 28 11.27 -3.37 7.33
CA ASP A 28 9.98 -2.90 7.85
C ASP A 28 8.98 -2.66 6.70
N TYR A 29 9.45 -2.05 5.61
CA TYR A 29 8.62 -1.82 4.43
C TYR A 29 8.15 -3.12 3.79
N LEU A 30 9.01 -4.14 3.75
CA LEU A 30 8.68 -5.46 3.25
C LEU A 30 7.65 -6.16 4.14
N GLU A 31 7.78 -6.10 5.47
CA GLU A 31 6.76 -6.60 6.42
C GLU A 31 5.40 -5.93 6.19
N PHE A 32 5.39 -4.60 6.08
CA PHE A 32 4.20 -3.81 5.85
C PHE A 32 3.48 -4.24 4.57
N LEU A 33 4.19 -4.29 3.45
CA LEU A 33 3.61 -4.71 2.17
C LEU A 33 3.12 -6.16 2.21
N THR A 34 3.86 -7.06 2.87
CA THR A 34 3.46 -8.47 2.99
C THR A 34 2.15 -8.61 3.78
N SER A 35 1.97 -7.82 4.84
CA SER A 35 0.73 -7.77 5.62
C SER A 35 -0.42 -7.17 4.81
N ALA A 36 -0.15 -6.08 4.08
CA ALA A 36 -1.14 -5.45 3.22
C ALA A 36 -1.62 -6.38 2.10
N ILE A 37 -0.73 -7.14 1.45
CA ILE A 37 -1.10 -8.15 0.45
C ILE A 37 -1.99 -9.23 1.09
N GLN A 38 -1.66 -9.72 2.28
CA GLN A 38 -2.51 -10.70 2.98
C GLN A 38 -3.90 -10.16 3.29
N ALA A 39 -4.00 -8.88 3.67
CA ALA A 39 -5.27 -8.23 3.93
C ALA A 39 -6.18 -8.14 2.69
N THR A 40 -5.61 -8.19 1.48
CA THR A 40 -6.42 -8.25 0.25
C THR A 40 -7.14 -9.59 0.05
N GLY A 41 -6.71 -10.64 0.75
CA GLY A 41 -7.25 -12.00 0.60
C GLY A 41 -6.83 -12.69 -0.72
N ILE A 42 -5.99 -12.06 -1.53
CA ILE A 42 -5.47 -12.67 -2.76
C ILE A 42 -4.27 -13.56 -2.42
N ALA A 43 -4.41 -14.86 -2.67
CA ALA A 43 -3.32 -15.82 -2.53
C ALA A 43 -2.50 -15.99 -3.82
N GLU A 44 -3.05 -15.70 -4.99
CA GLU A 44 -2.39 -15.94 -6.29
C GLU A 44 -2.61 -14.77 -7.25
N GLY A 45 -1.63 -14.51 -8.11
CA GLY A 45 -1.70 -13.44 -9.11
C GLY A 45 -0.35 -12.81 -9.39
N GLU A 46 -0.39 -11.69 -10.08
CA GLU A 46 0.77 -10.90 -10.44
C GLU A 46 0.85 -9.66 -9.55
N LEU A 47 2.02 -9.45 -8.97
CA LEU A 47 2.35 -8.29 -8.16
C LEU A 47 3.11 -7.28 -9.01
N LEU A 48 2.52 -6.11 -9.21
CA LEU A 48 3.17 -4.97 -9.85
C LEU A 48 3.66 -4.01 -8.75
N LEU A 49 4.92 -3.60 -8.87
CA LEU A 49 5.58 -2.64 -7.99
C LEU A 49 6.16 -1.51 -8.83
N ASN A 50 6.54 -0.39 -8.19
CA ASN A 50 7.32 0.62 -8.91
C ASN A 50 8.73 0.08 -9.22
N ALA A 51 9.47 0.75 -10.09
CA ALA A 51 10.80 0.29 -10.50
C ALA A 51 11.81 0.19 -9.33
N LYS A 52 11.68 1.05 -8.31
CA LYS A 52 12.57 1.10 -7.14
C LYS A 52 12.34 -0.09 -6.20
N ASP A 53 11.10 -0.27 -5.76
CA ASP A 53 10.67 -1.32 -4.83
C ASP A 53 10.76 -2.69 -5.48
N ARG A 54 10.42 -2.81 -6.77
CA ARG A 54 10.64 -4.03 -7.54
C ARG A 54 12.09 -4.51 -7.42
N LYS A 55 13.05 -3.59 -7.58
CA LYS A 55 14.49 -3.91 -7.56
C LYS A 55 15.03 -4.11 -6.15
N ALA A 56 14.53 -3.37 -5.16
CA ALA A 56 15.00 -3.44 -3.79
C ALA A 56 14.42 -4.66 -3.04
N ILE A 57 13.09 -4.81 -3.10
CA ILE A 57 12.33 -5.78 -2.29
C ILE A 57 11.40 -6.69 -3.08
N GLY A 58 11.17 -6.48 -4.38
CA GLY A 58 10.15 -7.20 -5.15
C GLY A 58 10.28 -8.73 -5.09
N GLU A 59 11.48 -9.26 -5.35
CA GLU A 59 11.73 -10.70 -5.24
C GLU A 59 11.60 -11.21 -3.80
N LYS A 60 12.12 -10.45 -2.83
CA LYS A 60 12.05 -10.82 -1.41
C LYS A 60 10.59 -10.85 -0.93
N LEU A 61 9.78 -9.90 -1.37
CA LEU A 61 8.37 -9.78 -1.01
C LEU A 61 7.56 -10.96 -1.53
N VAL A 62 7.68 -11.26 -2.83
CA VAL A 62 7.02 -12.41 -3.45
C VAL A 62 7.43 -13.71 -2.78
N LYS A 63 8.74 -13.90 -2.54
CA LYS A 63 9.27 -15.09 -1.87
C LYS A 63 8.76 -15.21 -0.43
N LYS A 64 8.73 -14.11 0.33
CA LYS A 64 8.23 -14.09 1.71
C LYS A 64 6.74 -14.42 1.74
N PHE A 65 5.94 -13.76 0.91
CA PHE A 65 4.50 -14.02 0.81
C PHE A 65 4.20 -15.47 0.42
N ASN A 66 4.89 -15.99 -0.61
CA ASN A 66 4.72 -17.37 -1.05
C ASN A 66 5.15 -18.39 0.01
N SER A 67 6.09 -18.02 0.90
CA SER A 67 6.50 -18.87 2.02
C SER A 67 5.52 -18.84 3.20
N MET A 68 4.65 -17.84 3.29
CA MET A 68 3.72 -17.67 4.42
C MET A 68 2.44 -18.50 4.30
N GLY A 69 2.01 -18.84 3.08
CA GLY A 69 0.75 -19.54 2.85
C GLY A 69 0.89 -20.80 1.99
N LYS A 70 0.30 -21.92 2.42
CA LYS A 70 0.12 -23.10 1.57
C LYS A 70 -0.91 -22.78 0.48
N GLY A 71 -0.44 -22.43 -0.71
CA GLY A 71 -1.28 -22.03 -1.85
C GLY A 71 -1.04 -20.59 -2.33
N SER A 72 -0.12 -19.86 -1.70
CA SER A 72 0.31 -18.55 -2.17
C SER A 72 1.14 -18.70 -3.45
N ASN A 73 0.63 -18.18 -4.57
CA ASN A 73 1.30 -18.20 -5.86
C ASN A 73 1.30 -16.79 -6.47
N LEU A 74 2.01 -15.87 -5.81
CA LEU A 74 2.30 -14.56 -6.39
C LEU A 74 3.51 -14.66 -7.31
N THR A 75 3.43 -13.98 -8.45
CA THR A 75 4.55 -13.73 -9.35
C THR A 75 4.80 -12.23 -9.43
N LEU A 76 6.04 -11.83 -9.61
CA LEU A 76 6.36 -10.42 -9.86
C LEU A 76 6.07 -10.13 -11.34
N ALA A 77 5.11 -9.25 -11.63
CA ALA A 77 4.78 -8.84 -13.00
C ALA A 77 6.00 -8.20 -13.66
N GLU A 78 6.17 -8.23 -14.99
CA GLU A 78 7.22 -7.44 -15.68
C GLU A 78 6.91 -5.94 -15.73
N ASP A 79 5.63 -5.60 -15.72
CA ASP A 79 5.17 -4.23 -15.65
C ASP A 79 5.55 -3.55 -14.31
N THR A 80 5.78 -2.25 -14.40
CA THR A 80 6.00 -1.39 -13.23
C THR A 80 4.97 -0.29 -13.18
N ILE A 81 4.53 0.06 -11.98
CA ILE A 81 3.57 1.14 -11.77
C ILE A 81 4.30 2.48 -11.57
N ASP A 82 3.73 3.54 -12.13
CA ASP A 82 4.15 4.92 -11.85
C ASP A 82 3.53 5.36 -10.52
N ALA A 83 4.16 4.94 -9.42
CA ALA A 83 3.72 5.24 -8.07
C ALA A 83 4.93 5.48 -7.15
N LYS A 84 4.74 6.34 -6.15
CA LYS A 84 5.77 6.59 -5.13
C LYS A 84 6.06 5.37 -4.24
N GLY A 85 5.12 4.44 -4.15
CA GLY A 85 5.25 3.16 -3.46
C GLY A 85 3.92 2.42 -3.33
N GLY A 86 3.96 1.24 -2.72
CA GLY A 86 2.83 0.33 -2.63
C GLY A 86 2.87 -0.72 -3.74
N PHE A 87 1.73 -1.35 -4.01
CA PHE A 87 1.65 -2.44 -4.97
C PHE A 87 0.31 -2.48 -5.70
N VAL A 88 0.28 -3.12 -6.87
CA VAL A 88 -0.96 -3.50 -7.55
C VAL A 88 -0.98 -5.02 -7.69
N LEU A 89 -2.08 -5.64 -7.32
CA LEU A 89 -2.29 -7.08 -7.51
C LEU A 89 -3.21 -7.30 -8.70
N ARG A 90 -2.76 -8.06 -9.68
CA ARG A 90 -3.53 -8.45 -10.86
C ARG A 90 -3.82 -9.95 -10.80
N LYS A 91 -5.09 -10.32 -10.79
CA LYS A 91 -5.57 -11.70 -10.86
C LYS A 91 -6.61 -11.83 -11.96
N GLY A 92 -6.16 -12.26 -13.15
CA GLY A 92 -7.03 -12.42 -14.32
C GLY A 92 -7.70 -11.10 -14.71
N SER A 93 -9.02 -11.01 -14.54
CA SER A 93 -9.81 -9.80 -14.84
C SER A 93 -9.93 -8.83 -13.65
N MET A 94 -9.39 -9.17 -12.47
CA MET A 94 -9.42 -8.31 -11.28
C MET A 94 -8.06 -7.66 -11.07
N GLU A 95 -8.06 -6.34 -10.89
CA GLU A 95 -6.89 -5.59 -10.43
C GLU A 95 -7.24 -4.86 -9.13
N ILE A 96 -6.43 -5.09 -8.11
CA ILE A 96 -6.52 -4.38 -6.83
C ILE A 96 -5.36 -3.41 -6.79
N ASN A 97 -5.69 -2.12 -6.95
CA ASN A 97 -4.73 -1.06 -6.75
C ASN A 97 -4.56 -0.79 -5.25
N SER A 98 -3.37 -1.08 -4.74
CA SER A 98 -2.94 -0.91 -3.37
C SER A 98 -1.67 -0.04 -3.34
N THR A 99 -1.63 0.97 -4.21
CA THR A 99 -0.63 2.03 -4.13
C THR A 99 -0.80 2.79 -2.83
N LEU A 100 0.29 3.38 -2.33
CA LEU A 100 0.23 4.20 -1.12
C LEU A 100 -0.80 5.32 -1.25
N GLU A 101 -0.94 5.90 -2.44
CA GLU A 101 -1.95 6.92 -2.74
C GLU A 101 -3.38 6.40 -2.57
N THR A 102 -3.67 5.19 -3.07
CA THR A 102 -4.99 4.55 -2.91
C THR A 102 -5.25 4.13 -1.46
N MET A 103 -4.26 3.58 -0.76
CA MET A 103 -4.37 3.23 0.66
C MET A 103 -4.66 4.48 1.50
N VAL A 104 -3.90 5.55 1.27
CA VAL A 104 -4.09 6.86 1.90
C VAL A 104 -5.46 7.44 1.56
N GLY A 105 -5.91 7.33 0.31
CA GLY A 105 -7.24 7.75 -0.12
C GLY A 105 -8.37 7.01 0.60
N GLY A 106 -8.26 5.69 0.70
CA GLY A 106 -9.24 4.84 1.39
C GLY A 106 -9.29 5.11 2.90
N ILE A 107 -8.13 5.25 3.56
CA ILE A 107 -8.06 5.63 4.97
C ILE A 107 -8.60 7.05 5.15
N ARG A 108 -8.33 7.98 4.22
CA ARG A 108 -8.89 9.34 4.28
C ARG A 108 -10.41 9.30 4.29
N GLU A 109 -11.05 8.52 3.44
CA GLU A 109 -12.51 8.40 3.42
C GLU A 109 -13.05 7.72 4.68
N ALA A 110 -12.45 6.61 5.10
CA ALA A 110 -12.89 5.84 6.26
C ALA A 110 -12.64 6.56 7.60
N ALA A 111 -11.52 7.27 7.73
CA ALA A 111 -11.10 7.97 8.94
C ALA A 111 -11.64 9.41 9.01
N THR A 112 -12.19 9.97 7.91
CA THR A 112 -12.82 11.30 7.95
C THR A 112 -13.82 11.44 9.10
N PRO A 113 -14.78 10.52 9.33
CA PRO A 113 -15.69 10.64 10.46
C PRO A 113 -15.01 10.52 11.84
N ASP A 114 -14.04 9.61 12.01
CA ASP A 114 -13.40 9.36 13.31
C ASP A 114 -12.36 10.43 13.68
N VAL A 115 -11.54 10.86 12.71
CA VAL A 115 -10.57 11.95 12.87
C VAL A 115 -11.27 13.29 13.09
N VAL A 116 -12.41 13.54 12.42
CA VAL A 116 -13.23 14.73 12.67
C VAL A 116 -13.77 14.72 14.11
N LYS A 117 -14.14 13.56 14.63
CA LYS A 117 -14.64 13.40 16.00
C LYS A 117 -13.53 13.52 17.05
N ALA A 118 -12.32 13.03 16.77
CA ALA A 118 -11.19 13.14 17.68
C ALA A 118 -10.57 14.56 17.71
N LEU A 119 -10.56 15.28 16.58
CA LEU A 119 -9.94 16.62 16.48
C LEU A 119 -10.93 17.78 16.72
N PHE A 120 -12.23 17.57 16.54
CA PHE A 120 -13.24 18.62 16.62
C PHE A 120 -14.53 18.19 17.34
N GLY A 121 -14.53 17.01 17.97
CA GLY A 121 -15.60 16.56 18.86
C GLY A 121 -15.46 17.13 20.27
#